data_AF-A0A6V8DV27-F1
#
_entry.id   AF-A0A6V8DV27-F1
#
_cell.length_a   1.000
_cell.length_b   1.000
_cell.length_c   1.000
_cell.angle_alpha   90.00
_cell.angle_beta   90.00
_cell.angle_gamma   90.00
#
_symmetry.space_group_name_H-M   'P 1'
#
loop_
_entity.id
_entity.type
_entity.pdbx_description
1 polymer ?
#
loop_
_entity_poly.entity_id
_entity_poly.type
_entity_poly.pdbx_seq_one_letter_code
_entity_poly.pdbx_strand_id
1 'polypeptide(L)'
;MFSHATWLSSMVVKVAINGYGTIGKRVADAVDAQDDMEIVGVTKTRPSFGCDLAVRKGYPLYCTYDSEEKIAAFGPAGYDCKGGLSDLLSIADIVVDCSPGKVGAQNKDIYDKAGVRWIFQGGEKHAMTGMSYTSSGNHLENMNVRGTRVVSCNTTGLSRTLVPLLHACGSLSVECTMIRRAADPGDSSKGPINAIKPVLKVPSHHGPDVMTIRPEIDINSLAVAVPTTIMHVHAIVATLPKGHGMTTESVLELWSQQPRIVIMNGAETGITTTAEVMEFSRDIGRKWGDLHEIFVWED
;
A
#
# COMPACT_ATOMS: atom_id res chain seq x y z
N MET A 1 13.24 -40.77 19.21
CA MET A 1 12.57 -39.51 19.59
C MET A 1 13.44 -38.36 19.08
N PHE A 2 13.42 -38.14 17.76
CA PHE A 2 14.15 -37.02 17.15
C PHE A 2 13.18 -35.85 17.08
N SER A 3 13.48 -34.81 17.85
CA SER A 3 12.69 -33.58 17.90
C SER A 3 12.63 -32.97 16.50
N HIS A 4 11.42 -32.92 15.91
CA HIS A 4 11.10 -32.11 14.74
C HIS A 4 11.26 -30.59 15.00
N ALA A 5 11.61 -30.19 16.22
CA ALA A 5 11.69 -28.79 16.65
C ALA A 5 13.07 -28.14 16.40
N THR A 6 13.98 -28.80 15.68
CA THR A 6 15.34 -28.26 15.40
C THR A 6 15.66 -28.07 13.92
N TRP A 7 14.68 -28.21 13.02
CA TRP A 7 14.84 -27.97 11.57
C TRP A 7 14.16 -26.72 11.03
N LEU A 8 13.49 -25.94 11.90
CA LEU A 8 13.18 -24.54 11.62
C LEU A 8 14.24 -23.68 12.31
N SER A 9 15.48 -23.77 11.83
CA SER A 9 16.37 -22.61 11.94
C SER A 9 15.61 -21.45 11.34
N SER A 10 15.34 -20.42 12.14
CA SER A 10 14.70 -19.16 11.76
C SER A 10 15.33 -18.61 10.48
N MET A 11 14.77 -18.93 9.32
CA MET A 11 15.20 -18.29 8.07
C MET A 11 14.53 -16.92 8.04
N VAL A 12 15.27 -15.94 8.53
CA VAL A 12 14.95 -14.52 8.35
C VAL A 12 14.81 -14.27 6.85
N VAL A 13 13.67 -13.73 6.43
CA VAL A 13 13.38 -13.48 5.01
C VAL A 13 14.15 -12.26 4.53
N LYS A 14 14.93 -12.41 3.46
CA LYS A 14 15.72 -11.34 2.86
C LYS A 14 14.88 -10.49 1.91
N VAL A 15 14.60 -9.26 2.31
CA VAL A 15 13.72 -8.34 1.59
C VAL A 15 14.51 -7.25 0.88
N ALA A 16 14.37 -7.18 -0.44
CA ALA A 16 14.82 -6.07 -1.25
C ALA A 16 13.69 -5.04 -1.47
N ILE A 17 13.98 -3.75 -1.39
CA ILE A 17 13.02 -2.69 -1.74
C ILE A 17 13.43 -2.02 -3.05
N ASN A 18 12.72 -2.31 -4.14
CA ASN A 18 12.96 -1.63 -5.41
C ASN A 18 12.15 -0.34 -5.49
N GLY A 19 12.79 0.81 -5.27
CA GLY A 19 12.17 2.13 -5.32
C GLY A 19 11.96 2.74 -3.95
N TYR A 20 13.01 3.35 -3.40
CA TYR A 20 12.99 4.04 -2.10
C TYR A 20 12.38 5.45 -2.20
N GLY A 21 11.07 5.47 -2.50
CA GLY A 21 10.20 6.64 -2.59
C GLY A 21 9.21 6.73 -1.42
N THR A 22 8.05 7.36 -1.62
CA THR A 22 7.02 7.54 -0.58
C THR A 22 6.58 6.23 0.08
N ILE A 23 6.30 5.20 -0.72
CA ILE A 23 5.90 3.88 -0.24
C ILE A 23 7.13 3.07 0.18
N GLY A 24 8.15 2.97 -0.68
CA GLY A 24 9.31 2.11 -0.41
C GLY A 24 10.02 2.42 0.91
N LYS A 25 10.17 3.70 1.30
CA LYS A 25 10.79 4.03 2.59
C LYS A 25 9.94 3.59 3.80
N ARG A 26 8.62 3.61 3.67
CA ARG A 26 7.68 3.16 4.70
C ARG A 26 7.67 1.65 4.82
N VAL A 27 7.68 0.96 3.67
CA VAL A 27 7.81 -0.50 3.63
C VAL A 27 9.14 -0.94 4.23
N ALA A 28 10.24 -0.26 3.89
CA ALA A 28 11.54 -0.52 4.51
C ALA A 28 11.46 -0.43 6.03
N ASP A 29 11.00 0.69 6.60
CA ASP A 29 10.85 0.80 8.06
C ASP A 29 9.92 -0.26 8.67
N ALA A 30 8.88 -0.71 7.95
CA ALA A 30 8.01 -1.77 8.42
C ALA A 30 8.72 -3.13 8.45
N VAL A 31 9.55 -3.44 7.44
CA VAL A 31 10.38 -4.65 7.39
C VAL A 31 11.44 -4.62 8.50
N ASP A 32 12.12 -3.49 8.70
CA ASP A 32 13.11 -3.26 9.76
C ASP A 32 12.55 -3.47 11.17
N ALA A 33 11.23 -3.35 11.32
CA ALA A 33 10.52 -3.56 12.59
C ALA A 33 10.07 -5.02 12.81
N GLN A 34 10.25 -5.93 11.85
CA GLN A 34 9.91 -7.35 12.01
C GLN A 34 11.11 -8.15 12.54
N ASP A 35 10.85 -9.19 13.32
CA ASP A 35 11.86 -10.11 13.86
C ASP A 35 12.20 -11.27 12.91
N ASP A 36 11.36 -11.50 11.89
CA ASP A 36 11.47 -12.58 10.91
C ASP A 36 11.85 -12.11 9.50
N MET A 37 12.19 -10.82 9.33
CA MET A 37 12.62 -10.24 8.05
C MET A 37 13.84 -9.35 8.20
N GLU A 38 14.67 -9.27 7.15
CA GLU A 38 15.80 -8.34 7.07
C GLU A 38 15.80 -7.57 5.75
N ILE A 39 16.18 -6.29 5.78
CA ILE A 39 16.38 -5.51 4.57
C ILE A 39 17.78 -5.76 4.04
N VAL A 40 17.89 -6.36 2.86
CA VAL A 40 19.19 -6.57 2.20
C VAL A 40 19.61 -5.39 1.33
N GLY A 41 18.68 -4.50 1.01
CA GLY A 41 18.99 -3.23 0.36
C GLY A 41 17.77 -2.50 -0.21
N VAL A 42 18.00 -1.24 -0.55
CA VAL A 42 17.00 -0.35 -1.14
C VAL A 42 17.54 0.29 -2.42
N THR A 43 16.70 0.47 -3.44
CA THR A 43 17.15 1.07 -4.70
C THR A 43 16.75 2.53 -4.86
N LYS A 44 17.63 3.30 -5.53
CA LYS A 44 17.33 4.65 -6.04
C LYS A 44 17.76 4.76 -7.50
N THR A 45 17.04 5.57 -8.27
CA THR A 45 17.34 5.81 -9.69
C THR A 45 18.50 6.78 -9.90
N ARG A 46 18.77 7.65 -8.92
CA ARG A 46 19.81 8.66 -8.92
C ARG A 46 20.09 9.17 -7.49
N PRO A 47 21.23 9.81 -7.26
CA PRO A 47 21.51 10.53 -6.02
C PRO A 47 20.42 11.56 -5.72
N SER A 48 19.94 11.55 -4.47
CA SER A 48 18.89 12.46 -3.98
C SER A 48 18.83 12.41 -2.47
N PHE A 49 18.15 13.37 -1.82
CA PHE A 49 17.99 13.41 -0.36
C PHE A 49 17.40 12.11 0.25
N GLY A 50 16.67 11.30 -0.54
CA GLY A 50 16.20 9.98 -0.10
C GLY A 50 17.32 8.99 0.18
N CYS A 51 18.50 9.17 -0.44
CA CYS A 51 19.69 8.37 -0.17
C CYS A 51 20.25 8.68 1.22
N ASP A 52 20.22 9.93 1.67
CA ASP A 52 20.66 10.30 3.02
C ASP A 52 19.87 9.55 4.10
N LEU A 53 18.55 9.38 3.89
CA LEU A 53 17.72 8.63 4.81
C LEU A 53 18.11 7.14 4.84
N ALA A 54 18.37 6.53 3.69
CA ALA A 54 18.82 5.14 3.61
C ALA A 54 20.16 4.95 4.34
N VAL A 55 21.13 5.86 4.12
CA VAL A 55 22.44 5.84 4.79
C VAL A 55 22.31 6.02 6.30
N ARG A 56 21.52 7.00 6.77
CA ARG A 56 21.28 7.21 8.22
C ARG A 56 20.63 6.00 8.89
N LYS A 57 19.86 5.24 8.13
CA LYS A 57 19.22 4.00 8.58
C LYS A 57 20.12 2.76 8.46
N GLY A 58 21.30 2.89 7.85
CA GLY A 58 22.19 1.76 7.62
C GLY A 58 21.70 0.80 6.52
N TYR A 59 20.74 1.21 5.70
CA TYR A 59 20.24 0.36 4.61
C TYR A 59 21.21 0.37 3.42
N PRO A 60 21.69 -0.80 2.93
CA PRO A 60 22.52 -0.88 1.75
C PRO A 60 21.85 -0.23 0.54
N LEU A 61 22.55 0.72 -0.10
CA LEU A 61 22.03 1.46 -1.24
C LEU A 61 22.45 0.81 -2.55
N TYR A 62 21.48 0.57 -3.43
CA TYR A 62 21.71 0.07 -4.79
C TYR A 62 21.13 1.03 -5.83
N CYS A 63 21.67 0.97 -7.04
CA CYS A 63 21.09 1.65 -8.18
C CYS A 63 19.93 0.83 -8.73
N THR A 64 18.83 1.47 -9.10
CA THR A 64 17.71 0.79 -9.80
C THR A 64 18.13 0.22 -11.16
N TYR A 65 19.26 0.66 -11.72
CA TYR A 65 19.76 0.24 -13.03
C TYR A 65 21.10 -0.48 -12.89
N ASP A 66 21.33 -1.49 -13.72
CA ASP A 66 22.60 -2.25 -13.78
C ASP A 66 23.69 -1.57 -14.63
N SER A 67 23.43 -0.36 -15.12
CA SER A 67 24.41 0.41 -15.91
C SER A 67 25.51 0.95 -15.02
N GLU A 68 26.77 0.64 -15.34
CA GLU A 68 27.96 1.12 -14.62
C GLU A 68 27.98 2.65 -14.48
N GLU A 69 27.64 3.38 -15.55
CA GLU A 69 27.56 4.85 -15.53
C GLU A 69 26.58 5.35 -14.46
N LYS A 70 25.39 4.73 -14.37
CA LYS A 70 24.37 5.12 -13.41
C LYS A 70 24.72 4.72 -11.98
N ILE A 71 25.43 3.61 -11.79
CA ILE A 71 25.95 3.19 -10.49
C ILE A 71 27.04 4.18 -10.04
N ALA A 72 28.00 4.50 -10.93
CA ALA A 72 29.10 5.40 -10.66
C ALA A 72 28.65 6.83 -10.31
N ALA A 73 27.48 7.27 -10.81
CA ALA A 73 26.90 8.57 -10.49
C ALA A 73 26.64 8.79 -8.98
N PHE A 74 26.55 7.73 -8.17
CA PHE A 74 26.38 7.84 -6.71
C PHE A 74 27.65 8.27 -5.98
N GLY A 75 28.83 7.87 -6.45
CA GLY A 75 30.11 8.15 -5.80
C GLY A 75 30.41 9.65 -5.64
N PRO A 76 30.33 10.48 -6.70
CA PRO A 76 30.54 11.92 -6.60
C PRO A 76 29.58 12.66 -5.67
N ALA A 77 28.41 12.08 -5.40
CA ALA A 77 27.44 12.62 -4.46
C ALA A 77 27.68 12.15 -3.00
N GLY A 78 28.75 11.41 -2.75
CA GLY A 78 29.13 10.92 -1.42
C GLY A 78 28.40 9.64 -0.99
N TYR A 79 27.74 8.94 -1.91
CA TYR A 79 27.01 7.71 -1.60
C TYR A 79 27.78 6.47 -2.04
N ASP A 80 27.92 5.52 -1.13
CA ASP A 80 28.47 4.18 -1.38
C ASP A 80 27.37 3.28 -1.95
N CYS A 81 27.33 3.17 -3.28
CA CYS A 81 26.38 2.34 -4.01
C CYS A 81 26.95 0.93 -4.22
N LYS A 82 26.21 -0.08 -3.76
CA LYS A 82 26.67 -1.48 -3.71
C LYS A 82 26.55 -2.25 -5.02
N GLY A 83 25.94 -1.67 -6.04
CA GLY A 83 25.73 -2.28 -7.34
C GLY A 83 24.40 -1.87 -7.97
N GLY A 84 23.97 -2.66 -8.94
CA GLY A 84 22.69 -2.52 -9.63
C GLY A 84 21.55 -3.28 -8.96
N LEU A 85 20.42 -3.35 -9.66
CA LEU A 85 19.26 -4.11 -9.23
C LEU A 85 19.53 -5.61 -9.27
N SER A 86 20.27 -6.09 -10.28
CA SER A 86 20.64 -7.50 -10.40
C SER A 86 21.48 -7.98 -9.21
N ASP A 87 22.42 -7.15 -8.73
CA ASP A 87 23.23 -7.46 -7.55
C ASP A 87 22.35 -7.59 -6.29
N LEU A 88 21.42 -6.64 -6.10
CA LEU A 88 20.47 -6.69 -4.98
C LEU A 88 19.57 -7.93 -5.03
N LEU A 89 19.08 -8.31 -6.21
CA LEU A 89 18.22 -9.47 -6.38
C LEU A 89 18.97 -10.79 -6.12
N SER A 90 20.27 -10.85 -6.41
CA SER A 90 21.09 -12.05 -6.19
C SER A 90 21.18 -12.49 -4.72
N ILE A 91 20.88 -11.58 -3.79
CA ILE A 91 20.94 -11.81 -2.34
C ILE A 91 19.57 -11.74 -1.65
N ALA A 92 18.47 -11.55 -2.39
CA ALA A 92 17.13 -11.38 -1.84
C ALA A 92 16.24 -12.62 -2.05
N ASP A 93 15.39 -12.93 -1.07
CA ASP A 93 14.36 -13.96 -1.20
C ASP A 93 13.10 -13.39 -1.87
N ILE A 94 12.82 -12.12 -1.56
CA ILE A 94 11.66 -11.38 -2.07
C ILE A 94 12.02 -9.91 -2.35
N VAL A 95 11.43 -9.35 -3.40
CA VAL A 95 11.49 -7.92 -3.70
C VAL A 95 10.12 -7.28 -3.53
N VAL A 96 10.05 -6.19 -2.76
CA VAL A 96 8.89 -5.30 -2.75
C VAL A 96 9.16 -4.16 -3.74
N ASP A 97 8.48 -4.21 -4.87
CA ASP A 97 8.54 -3.20 -5.90
C ASP A 97 7.64 -2.03 -5.50
N CYS A 98 8.27 -0.87 -5.29
CA CYS A 98 7.68 0.42 -4.97
C CYS A 98 8.04 1.47 -6.03
N SER A 99 8.35 1.02 -7.25
CA SER A 99 8.65 1.88 -8.39
C SER A 99 7.40 2.64 -8.87
N PRO A 100 7.55 3.74 -9.62
CA PRO A 100 6.41 4.43 -10.21
C PRO A 100 5.60 3.51 -11.11
N GLY A 101 4.28 3.67 -11.15
CA GLY A 101 3.43 2.79 -11.95
C GLY A 101 3.80 2.74 -13.44
N LYS A 102 3.52 1.61 -14.08
CA LYS A 102 3.78 1.24 -15.48
C LYS A 102 5.18 0.72 -15.79
N VAL A 103 6.07 0.62 -14.81
CA VAL A 103 7.37 -0.08 -14.98
C VAL A 103 7.35 -1.49 -14.40
N GLY A 104 6.31 -1.85 -13.63
CA GLY A 104 6.20 -3.13 -12.96
C GLY A 104 6.26 -4.33 -13.91
N ALA A 105 5.71 -4.23 -15.11
CA ALA A 105 5.75 -5.33 -16.10
C ALA A 105 7.19 -5.67 -16.52
N GLN A 106 8.02 -4.65 -16.76
CA GLN A 106 9.43 -4.84 -17.11
C GLN A 106 10.22 -5.40 -15.92
N ASN A 107 9.95 -4.88 -14.73
CA ASN A 107 10.58 -5.35 -13.49
C ASN A 107 10.21 -6.80 -13.17
N LYS A 108 8.96 -7.21 -13.41
CA LYS A 108 8.51 -8.59 -13.20
C LYS A 108 9.35 -9.58 -14.01
N ASP A 109 9.64 -9.27 -15.27
CA ASP A 109 10.50 -10.12 -16.10
C ASP A 109 11.92 -10.26 -15.53
N ILE A 110 12.45 -9.19 -14.92
CA ILE A 110 13.74 -9.21 -14.22
C ILE A 110 13.65 -10.12 -12.98
N TYR A 111 12.61 -9.97 -12.17
CA TYR A 111 12.41 -10.74 -10.94
C TYR A 111 12.18 -12.23 -11.21
N ASP A 112 11.44 -12.56 -12.26
CA ASP A 112 11.22 -13.94 -12.67
C ASP A 112 12.48 -14.58 -13.21
N LYS A 113 13.31 -13.86 -13.97
CA LYS A 113 14.64 -14.35 -14.39
C LYS A 113 15.59 -14.55 -13.21
N ALA A 114 15.51 -13.70 -12.18
CA ALA A 114 16.30 -13.82 -10.97
C ALA A 114 15.77 -14.91 -10.01
N GLY A 115 14.57 -15.47 -10.24
CA GLY A 115 13.95 -16.44 -9.35
C GLY A 115 13.41 -15.86 -8.04
N VAL A 116 13.46 -14.53 -7.84
CA VAL A 116 13.10 -13.84 -6.58
C VAL A 116 11.60 -13.57 -6.50
N ARG A 117 10.94 -13.87 -5.38
CA ARG A 117 9.49 -13.59 -5.23
C ARG A 117 9.24 -12.09 -5.29
N TRP A 118 8.04 -11.66 -5.62
CA TRP A 118 7.77 -10.23 -5.80
C TRP A 118 6.43 -9.77 -5.23
N ILE A 119 6.41 -8.52 -4.75
CA ILE A 119 5.19 -7.79 -4.38
C ILE A 119 5.17 -6.47 -5.14
N PHE A 120 4.10 -6.23 -5.91
CA PHE A 120 3.85 -4.96 -6.60
C PHE A 120 2.84 -4.10 -5.85
N GLN A 121 2.83 -2.79 -6.13
CA GLN A 121 1.83 -1.86 -5.60
C GLN A 121 0.62 -1.71 -6.54
N GLY A 122 -0.45 -1.10 -6.01
CA GLY A 122 -1.73 -0.96 -6.70
C GLY A 122 -1.74 -0.05 -7.93
N GLY A 123 -0.61 0.56 -8.29
CA GLY A 123 -0.45 1.27 -9.55
C GLY A 123 -0.34 0.33 -10.77
N GLU A 124 -0.01 -0.95 -10.54
CA GLU A 124 0.08 -1.96 -11.58
C GLU A 124 -1.28 -2.64 -11.85
N LYS A 125 -1.44 -3.23 -13.03
CA LYS A 125 -2.68 -3.91 -13.43
C LYS A 125 -2.78 -5.29 -12.79
N HIS A 126 -3.97 -5.69 -12.34
CA HIS A 126 -4.22 -7.06 -11.83
C HIS A 126 -3.79 -8.14 -12.84
N ALA A 127 -4.09 -7.97 -14.13
CA ALA A 127 -3.72 -8.93 -15.18
C ALA A 127 -2.21 -9.21 -15.29
N MET A 128 -1.35 -8.31 -14.77
CA MET A 128 0.10 -8.52 -14.76
C MET A 128 0.52 -9.58 -13.75
N THR A 129 -0.15 -9.63 -12.60
CA THR A 129 0.20 -10.52 -11.48
C THR A 129 -0.73 -11.72 -11.38
N GLY A 130 -1.96 -11.63 -11.89
CA GLY A 130 -3.03 -12.61 -11.69
C GLY A 130 -3.53 -12.69 -10.25
N MET A 131 -2.87 -12.00 -9.32
CA MET A 131 -3.14 -12.00 -7.88
C MET A 131 -3.16 -10.57 -7.36
N SER A 132 -4.23 -10.22 -6.66
CA SER A 132 -4.34 -9.00 -5.88
C SER A 132 -4.36 -9.35 -4.39
N TYR A 133 -3.91 -8.45 -3.53
CA TYR A 133 -3.85 -8.69 -2.09
C TYR A 133 -4.29 -7.49 -1.26
N THR A 134 -5.06 -7.78 -0.23
CA THR A 134 -5.23 -6.96 0.97
C THR A 134 -5.44 -7.89 2.16
N SER A 135 -4.82 -7.59 3.30
CA SER A 135 -4.84 -8.45 4.48
C SER A 135 -6.24 -8.67 5.06
N SER A 136 -7.15 -7.72 4.88
CA SER A 136 -8.55 -7.82 5.34
C SER A 136 -9.46 -8.59 4.37
N GLY A 137 -8.96 -8.85 3.17
CA GLY A 137 -9.74 -9.40 2.07
C GLY A 137 -9.43 -10.86 1.90
N ASN A 138 -8.23 -11.18 1.41
CA ASN A 138 -7.93 -12.45 0.77
C ASN A 138 -6.54 -13.00 1.14
N HIS A 139 -6.27 -13.04 2.45
CA HIS A 139 -4.96 -13.44 2.95
C HIS A 139 -4.62 -14.90 2.63
N LEU A 140 -5.56 -15.81 2.88
CA LEU A 140 -5.35 -17.25 2.67
C LEU A 140 -5.10 -17.58 1.20
N GLU A 141 -5.78 -16.89 0.28
CA GLU A 141 -5.64 -17.07 -1.17
C GLU A 141 -4.29 -16.59 -1.70
N ASN A 142 -3.56 -15.77 -0.95
CA ASN A 142 -2.22 -15.29 -1.30
C ASN A 142 -1.10 -16.07 -0.60
N MET A 143 -1.42 -17.13 0.14
CA MET A 143 -0.40 -17.98 0.75
C MET A 143 0.37 -18.76 -0.31
N ASN A 144 1.71 -18.77 -0.18
CA ASN A 144 2.65 -19.51 -1.04
C ASN A 144 2.68 -19.12 -2.52
N VAL A 145 1.94 -18.10 -2.96
CA VAL A 145 1.93 -17.64 -4.35
C VAL A 145 3.30 -17.08 -4.76
N ARG A 146 3.59 -17.12 -6.06
CA ARG A 146 4.85 -16.62 -6.64
C ARG A 146 5.08 -15.13 -6.34
N GLY A 147 4.00 -14.36 -6.42
CA GLY A 147 3.99 -12.94 -6.14
C GLY A 147 2.57 -12.38 -6.20
N THR A 148 2.40 -11.16 -5.72
CA THR A 148 1.07 -10.52 -5.66
C THR A 148 1.15 -9.01 -5.89
N ARG A 149 0.00 -8.40 -6.16
CA ARG A 149 -0.17 -6.95 -6.20
C ARG A 149 -0.94 -6.51 -4.95
N VAL A 150 -0.30 -5.81 -4.03
CA VAL A 150 -1.00 -5.07 -2.97
C VAL A 150 -1.85 -4.00 -3.65
N VAL A 151 -3.16 -4.01 -3.43
CA VAL A 151 -4.07 -3.08 -4.11
C VAL A 151 -3.86 -1.62 -3.68
N SER A 152 -4.47 -0.68 -4.40
CA SER A 152 -4.26 0.75 -4.17
C SER A 152 -4.67 1.20 -2.75
N CYS A 153 -4.26 2.41 -2.35
CA CYS A 153 -4.67 3.01 -1.07
C CYS A 153 -6.20 3.05 -0.91
N ASN A 154 -6.93 3.48 -1.96
CA ASN A 154 -8.39 3.53 -1.93
C ASN A 154 -9.02 2.14 -1.94
N THR A 155 -8.51 1.21 -2.76
CA THR A 155 -9.02 -0.16 -2.81
C THR A 155 -8.80 -0.88 -1.47
N THR A 156 -7.66 -0.63 -0.80
CA THR A 156 -7.38 -1.15 0.54
C THR A 156 -8.37 -0.59 1.56
N GLY A 157 -8.65 0.72 1.51
CA GLY A 157 -9.66 1.36 2.37
C GLY A 157 -11.06 0.77 2.19
N LEU A 158 -11.52 0.67 0.94
CA LEU A 158 -12.78 0.02 0.60
C LEU A 158 -12.81 -1.44 1.08
N SER A 159 -11.73 -2.19 0.88
CA SER A 159 -11.69 -3.60 1.28
C SER A 159 -11.75 -3.78 2.81
N ARG A 160 -11.20 -2.85 3.59
CA ARG A 160 -11.25 -2.95 5.05
C ARG A 160 -12.64 -2.70 5.62
N THR A 161 -13.44 -1.83 5.00
CA THR A 161 -14.79 -1.53 5.48
C THR A 161 -15.87 -2.41 4.85
N LEU A 162 -15.72 -2.80 3.58
CA LEU A 162 -16.74 -3.56 2.85
C LEU A 162 -16.63 -5.08 3.03
N VAL A 163 -15.43 -5.64 3.17
CA VAL A 163 -15.27 -7.10 3.31
C VAL A 163 -15.90 -7.64 4.61
N PRO A 164 -15.76 -6.98 5.78
CA PRO A 164 -16.48 -7.40 6.99
C PRO A 164 -18.00 -7.42 6.79
N LEU A 165 -18.56 -6.41 6.10
CA LEU A 165 -19.98 -6.35 5.78
C LEU A 165 -20.40 -7.48 4.83
N LEU A 166 -19.60 -7.77 3.81
CA LEU A 166 -19.81 -8.91 2.92
C LEU A 166 -19.84 -10.21 3.71
N HIS A 167 -18.89 -10.45 4.61
CA HIS A 167 -18.86 -11.67 5.42
C HIS A 167 -20.07 -11.79 6.34
N ALA A 168 -20.53 -10.68 6.93
CA ALA A 168 -21.70 -10.66 7.81
C ALA A 168 -23.02 -10.86 7.06
N CYS A 169 -23.15 -10.33 5.84
CA CYS A 169 -24.41 -10.25 5.12
C CYS A 169 -24.49 -11.15 3.88
N GLY A 170 -23.39 -11.77 3.45
CA GLY A 170 -23.30 -12.68 2.31
C GLY A 170 -23.24 -12.02 0.92
N SER A 171 -23.85 -10.84 0.75
CA SER A 171 -23.80 -10.06 -0.49
C SER A 171 -23.84 -8.56 -0.20
N LEU A 172 -23.35 -7.75 -1.13
CA LEU A 172 -23.33 -6.30 -0.99
C LEU A 172 -23.41 -5.63 -2.37
N SER A 173 -24.26 -4.61 -2.51
CA SER A 173 -24.22 -3.70 -3.66
C SER A 173 -23.76 -2.31 -3.20
N VAL A 174 -22.79 -1.73 -3.89
CA VAL A 174 -22.05 -0.54 -3.43
C VAL A 174 -21.98 0.50 -4.52
N GLU A 175 -22.37 1.72 -4.16
CA GLU A 175 -22.10 2.94 -4.91
C GLU A 175 -21.10 3.78 -4.12
N CYS A 176 -19.92 4.06 -4.70
CA CYS A 176 -18.91 4.85 -3.98
C CYS A 176 -18.30 5.96 -4.82
N THR A 177 -18.03 7.10 -4.20
CA THR A 177 -17.31 8.22 -4.81
C THR A 177 -16.00 8.46 -4.07
N MET A 178 -14.90 8.29 -4.79
CA MET A 178 -13.55 8.51 -4.28
C MET A 178 -13.18 9.98 -4.45
N ILE A 179 -13.13 10.73 -3.35
CA ILE A 179 -12.69 12.13 -3.31
C ILE A 179 -11.20 12.12 -3.00
N ARG A 180 -10.38 12.22 -4.04
CA ARG A 180 -8.94 11.96 -3.92
C ARG A 180 -8.16 13.27 -3.75
N ARG A 181 -7.17 13.27 -2.85
CA ARG A 181 -6.03 14.21 -2.94
C ARG A 181 -5.44 14.25 -4.36
N ALA A 182 -5.01 15.44 -4.78
CA ALA A 182 -4.40 15.68 -6.08
C ALA A 182 -2.94 15.24 -6.14
N ALA A 183 -2.19 15.46 -5.07
CA ALA A 183 -0.77 15.18 -4.94
C ALA A 183 -0.44 14.69 -3.53
N ASP A 184 0.73 14.10 -3.32
CA ASP A 184 1.25 13.84 -1.96
C ASP A 184 1.88 15.13 -1.41
N PRO A 185 2.03 15.31 -0.08
CA PRO A 185 2.62 16.54 0.47
C PRO A 185 4.05 16.81 -0.04
N GLY A 186 4.80 15.76 -0.37
CA GLY A 186 6.14 15.86 -0.95
C GLY A 186 6.19 16.11 -2.46
N ASP A 187 5.05 16.27 -3.15
CA ASP A 187 4.97 16.49 -4.60
C ASP A 187 4.41 17.88 -4.91
N SER A 188 5.30 18.85 -5.07
CA SER A 188 4.96 20.25 -5.36
C SER A 188 4.76 20.54 -6.85
N SER A 189 4.81 19.53 -7.72
CA SER A 189 4.79 19.70 -9.18
C SER A 189 3.43 19.42 -9.82
N LYS A 190 2.48 18.89 -9.05
CA LYS A 190 1.17 18.44 -9.54
C LYS A 190 0.03 19.34 -9.08
N GLY A 191 -0.94 19.53 -9.97
CA GLY A 191 -2.23 20.13 -9.68
C GLY A 191 -3.37 19.09 -9.70
N PRO A 192 -4.64 19.54 -9.74
CA PRO A 192 -5.07 20.93 -9.93
C PRO A 192 -4.90 21.81 -8.68
N ILE A 193 -4.60 23.10 -8.89
CA ILE A 193 -4.54 24.10 -7.80
C ILE A 193 -5.95 24.53 -7.36
N ASN A 194 -6.84 24.80 -8.30
CA ASN A 194 -8.20 25.24 -8.03
C ASN A 194 -9.16 24.66 -9.07
N ALA A 195 -9.30 23.33 -9.07
CA ALA A 195 -10.28 22.63 -9.90
C ALA A 195 -10.61 21.26 -9.31
N ILE A 196 -11.76 20.72 -9.69
CA ILE A 196 -12.13 19.33 -9.44
C ILE A 196 -11.93 18.58 -10.75
N LYS A 197 -11.08 17.54 -10.75
CA LYS A 197 -10.78 16.75 -11.95
C LYS A 197 -11.47 15.39 -11.87
N PRO A 198 -12.56 15.14 -12.61
CA PRO A 198 -13.22 13.85 -12.63
C PRO A 198 -12.41 12.80 -13.39
N VAL A 199 -12.54 11.54 -12.98
CA VAL A 199 -12.22 10.38 -13.82
C VAL A 199 -13.42 10.14 -14.74
N LEU A 200 -13.24 10.39 -16.03
CA LEU A 200 -14.35 10.37 -17.00
C LEU A 200 -14.86 8.96 -17.32
N LYS A 201 -14.05 7.92 -17.07
CA LYS A 201 -14.46 6.52 -17.24
C LYS A 201 -15.21 6.05 -15.99
N VAL A 202 -16.43 5.57 -16.20
CA VAL A 202 -17.30 4.97 -15.18
C VAL A 202 -17.54 3.49 -15.51
N PRO A 203 -17.41 2.57 -14.52
CA PRO A 203 -16.84 2.81 -13.20
C PRO A 203 -15.37 3.22 -13.28
N SER A 204 -14.92 3.98 -12.29
CA SER A 204 -13.51 4.20 -12.03
C SER A 204 -12.82 2.87 -11.71
N HIS A 205 -11.48 2.79 -11.78
CA HIS A 205 -10.76 1.53 -11.57
C HIS A 205 -10.95 0.91 -10.16
N HIS A 206 -11.37 1.69 -9.16
CA HIS A 206 -11.41 1.26 -7.77
C HIS A 206 -12.39 0.10 -7.54
N GLY A 207 -13.61 0.18 -8.09
CA GLY A 207 -14.61 -0.91 -8.00
C GLY A 207 -14.09 -2.22 -8.60
N PRO A 208 -13.67 -2.24 -9.88
CA PRO A 208 -13.01 -3.40 -10.48
C PRO A 208 -11.82 -3.94 -9.68
N ASP A 209 -11.00 -3.08 -9.08
CA ASP A 209 -9.90 -3.55 -8.23
C ASP A 209 -10.38 -4.22 -6.93
N VAL A 210 -11.47 -3.74 -6.30
CA VAL A 210 -12.09 -4.43 -5.15
C VAL A 210 -12.60 -5.82 -5.56
N MET A 211 -13.20 -5.94 -6.75
CA MET A 211 -13.67 -7.23 -7.27
C MET A 211 -12.54 -8.23 -7.53
N THR A 212 -11.29 -7.79 -7.67
CA THR A 212 -10.12 -8.72 -7.71
C THR A 212 -9.75 -9.30 -6.35
N ILE A 213 -10.33 -8.78 -5.26
CA ILE A 213 -10.17 -9.28 -3.89
C ILE A 213 -11.41 -10.12 -3.50
N ARG A 214 -12.60 -9.55 -3.70
CA ARG A 214 -13.90 -10.18 -3.43
C ARG A 214 -14.86 -9.94 -4.60
N PRO A 215 -14.95 -10.86 -5.57
CA PRO A 215 -15.84 -10.70 -6.73
C PRO A 215 -17.34 -10.74 -6.38
N GLU A 216 -17.69 -11.12 -5.15
CA GLU A 216 -19.05 -11.16 -4.63
C GLU A 216 -19.63 -9.78 -4.30
N ILE A 217 -18.77 -8.74 -4.24
CA ILE A 217 -19.20 -7.36 -4.04
C ILE A 217 -19.59 -6.76 -5.39
N ASP A 218 -20.86 -6.45 -5.56
CA ASP A 218 -21.34 -5.64 -6.68
C ASP A 218 -21.01 -4.17 -6.40
N ILE A 219 -20.13 -3.55 -7.20
CA ILE A 219 -19.62 -2.22 -6.91
C ILE A 219 -19.48 -1.34 -8.15
N ASN A 220 -20.17 -0.22 -8.12
CA ASN A 220 -19.94 0.90 -9.03
C ASN A 220 -19.18 2.01 -8.29
N SER A 221 -18.20 2.61 -8.98
CA SER A 221 -17.33 3.60 -8.36
C SER A 221 -17.11 4.81 -9.26
N LEU A 222 -17.14 5.99 -8.66
CA LEU A 222 -16.77 7.26 -9.26
C LEU A 222 -15.51 7.78 -8.57
N ALA A 223 -14.78 8.68 -9.23
CA ALA A 223 -13.61 9.29 -8.63
C ALA A 223 -13.38 10.71 -9.15
N VAL A 224 -12.98 11.58 -8.24
CA VAL A 224 -12.54 12.95 -8.52
C VAL A 224 -11.20 13.20 -7.82
N ALA A 225 -10.34 14.01 -8.41
CA ALA A 225 -9.19 14.59 -7.72
C ALA A 225 -9.52 16.04 -7.33
N VAL A 226 -9.30 16.39 -6.07
CA VAL A 226 -9.56 17.73 -5.50
C VAL A 226 -8.27 18.35 -4.94
N PRO A 227 -8.18 19.70 -4.79
CA PRO A 227 -6.97 20.41 -4.36
C PRO A 227 -6.63 20.21 -2.87
N THR A 228 -6.31 18.98 -2.48
CA THR A 228 -5.78 18.62 -1.16
C THR A 228 -4.61 17.65 -1.32
N THR A 229 -3.78 17.53 -0.29
CA THR A 229 -2.58 16.66 -0.28
C THR A 229 -2.59 15.60 0.79
N ILE A 230 -3.45 15.72 1.80
CA ILE A 230 -3.30 14.98 3.05
C ILE A 230 -3.92 13.58 3.00
N MET A 231 -5.20 13.47 2.63
CA MET A 231 -5.92 12.19 2.62
C MET A 231 -6.91 12.11 1.46
N HIS A 232 -7.41 10.91 1.20
CA HIS A 232 -8.61 10.69 0.40
C HIS A 232 -9.83 10.64 1.33
N VAL A 233 -11.02 10.91 0.80
CA VAL A 233 -12.30 10.69 1.48
C VAL A 233 -13.14 9.77 0.60
N HIS A 234 -13.82 8.80 1.20
CA HIS A 234 -14.75 7.91 0.50
C HIS A 234 -16.17 8.26 0.93
N ALA A 235 -17.02 8.61 -0.03
CA ALA A 235 -18.47 8.66 0.19
C ALA A 235 -19.05 7.34 -0.33
N ILE A 236 -19.63 6.54 0.56
CA ILE A 236 -20.03 5.15 0.26
C ILE A 236 -21.51 4.98 0.61
N VAL A 237 -22.27 4.43 -0.33
CA VAL A 237 -23.60 3.88 -0.09
C VAL A 237 -23.51 2.38 -0.29
N ALA A 238 -23.73 1.62 0.78
CA ALA A 238 -23.67 0.18 0.78
C ALA A 238 -25.07 -0.38 1.06
N THR A 239 -25.65 -1.08 0.08
CA THR A 239 -26.96 -1.70 0.17
C THR A 239 -26.82 -3.16 0.59
N LEU A 240 -27.32 -3.46 1.79
CA LEU A 240 -27.32 -4.81 2.35
C LEU A 240 -28.55 -5.60 1.86
N PRO A 241 -28.46 -6.94 1.77
CA PRO A 241 -29.57 -7.78 1.32
C PRO A 241 -30.74 -7.73 2.29
N LYS A 242 -31.96 -7.97 1.79
CA LYS A 242 -33.17 -7.98 2.60
C LYS A 242 -33.04 -8.98 3.75
N GLY A 243 -33.38 -8.55 4.97
CA GLY A 243 -33.29 -9.38 6.17
C GLY A 243 -31.90 -9.45 6.81
N HIS A 244 -30.95 -8.60 6.39
CA HIS A 244 -29.61 -8.52 6.98
C HIS A 244 -29.60 -8.26 8.51
N GLY A 245 -30.58 -7.53 9.03
CA GLY A 245 -30.75 -7.30 10.48
C GLY A 245 -29.71 -6.39 11.14
N MET A 246 -28.79 -5.80 10.36
CA MET A 246 -27.78 -4.86 10.86
C MET A 246 -28.40 -3.49 11.19
N THR A 247 -28.03 -2.92 12.35
CA THR A 247 -28.23 -1.52 12.73
C THR A 247 -26.92 -0.74 12.59
N THR A 248 -26.97 0.59 12.69
CA THR A 248 -25.78 1.44 12.74
C THR A 248 -24.79 0.97 13.80
N GLU A 249 -25.28 0.71 15.02
CA GLU A 249 -24.47 0.27 16.16
C GLU A 249 -23.79 -1.08 15.88
N SER A 250 -24.51 -2.02 15.26
CA SER A 250 -23.93 -3.33 14.91
C SER A 250 -22.85 -3.24 13.83
N VAL A 251 -22.96 -2.26 12.91
CA VAL A 251 -21.94 -2.00 11.88
C VAL A 251 -20.70 -1.36 12.50
N LEU A 252 -20.88 -0.38 13.39
CA LEU A 252 -19.79 0.25 14.12
C LEU A 252 -19.06 -0.75 15.02
N GLU A 253 -19.79 -1.63 15.71
CA GLU A 253 -19.21 -2.72 16.50
C GLU A 253 -18.45 -3.73 15.63
N LEU A 254 -19.01 -4.10 14.47
CA LEU A 254 -18.30 -4.97 13.52
C LEU A 254 -16.98 -4.35 13.06
N TRP A 255 -16.97 -3.05 12.76
CA TRP A 255 -15.78 -2.31 12.32
C TRP A 255 -14.78 -2.05 13.44
N SER A 256 -15.22 -1.80 14.67
CA SER A 256 -14.34 -1.59 15.84
C SER A 256 -13.51 -2.83 16.16
N GLN A 257 -14.03 -4.01 15.84
CA GLN A 257 -13.35 -5.29 15.98
C GLN A 257 -12.37 -5.60 14.83
N GLN A 258 -12.34 -4.80 13.77
CA GLN A 258 -11.41 -5.03 12.65
C GLN A 258 -10.05 -4.38 12.89
N PRO A 259 -8.95 -5.10 12.64
CA PRO A 259 -7.64 -4.48 12.70
C PRO A 259 -7.51 -3.39 11.64
N ARG A 260 -6.89 -2.27 12.03
CA ARG A 260 -6.57 -1.14 11.15
C ARG A 260 -7.81 -0.36 10.66
N ILE A 261 -8.85 -0.31 11.48
CA ILE A 261 -9.93 0.68 11.42
C ILE A 261 -9.89 1.47 12.74
N VAL A 262 -10.06 2.78 12.66
CA VAL A 262 -10.23 3.67 13.82
C VAL A 262 -11.53 4.43 13.59
N ILE A 263 -12.39 4.42 14.60
CA ILE A 263 -13.70 5.06 14.58
C ILE A 263 -13.68 6.19 15.62
N MET A 264 -14.13 7.38 15.24
CA MET A 264 -14.30 8.51 16.15
C MET A 264 -15.49 9.36 15.72
N ASN A 265 -16.20 9.92 16.70
CA ASN A 265 -17.21 10.94 16.45
C ASN A 265 -16.53 12.30 16.17
N GLY A 266 -16.73 12.86 14.99
CA GLY A 266 -16.12 14.11 14.55
C GLY A 266 -16.67 15.33 15.28
N ALA A 267 -17.97 15.37 15.57
CA ALA A 267 -18.59 16.47 16.29
C ALA A 267 -18.12 16.56 17.76
N GLU A 268 -18.03 15.42 18.45
CA GLU A 268 -17.63 15.35 19.87
C GLU A 268 -16.12 15.56 20.05
N THR A 269 -15.29 15.01 19.16
CA THR A 269 -13.82 15.13 19.25
C THR A 269 -13.28 16.41 18.64
N GLY A 270 -14.07 17.11 17.81
CA GLY A 270 -13.61 18.24 17.00
C GLY A 270 -12.84 17.83 15.74
N ILE A 271 -12.70 16.53 15.46
CA ILE A 271 -12.03 16.01 14.26
C ILE A 271 -13.01 16.04 13.09
N THR A 272 -13.27 17.22 12.54
CA THR A 272 -14.34 17.43 11.55
C THR A 272 -13.88 17.34 10.09
N THR A 273 -12.57 17.36 9.85
CA THR A 273 -11.99 17.24 8.51
C THR A 273 -10.79 16.31 8.49
N THR A 274 -10.30 15.98 7.29
CA THR A 274 -9.04 15.22 7.15
C THR A 274 -7.82 15.95 7.72
N ALA A 275 -7.89 17.27 7.95
CA ALA A 275 -6.80 18.04 8.55
C ALA A 275 -6.59 17.62 10.00
N GLU A 276 -7.65 17.59 10.79
CA GLU A 276 -7.60 17.17 12.20
C GLU A 276 -7.28 15.67 12.31
N VAL A 277 -7.73 14.83 11.37
CA VAL A 277 -7.35 13.41 11.32
C VAL A 277 -5.83 13.25 11.19
N MET A 278 -5.21 14.05 10.32
CA MET A 278 -3.75 14.03 10.17
C MET A 278 -3.02 14.66 11.35
N GLU A 279 -3.59 15.68 11.99
CA GLU A 279 -3.00 16.27 13.20
C GLU A 279 -3.04 15.27 14.36
N PHE A 280 -4.16 14.55 14.54
CA PHE A 280 -4.27 13.43 15.46
C PHE A 280 -3.14 12.40 15.24
N SER A 281 -2.89 12.01 13.98
CA SER A 281 -1.80 11.08 13.67
C SER A 281 -0.41 11.63 14.03
N ARG A 282 -0.20 12.95 13.93
CA ARG A 282 1.06 13.62 14.32
C ARG A 282 1.19 13.69 15.84
N ASP A 283 0.12 14.01 16.54
CA ASP A 283 0.09 14.18 18.00
C ASP A 283 0.36 12.87 18.74
N ILE A 284 -0.11 11.73 18.22
CA ILE A 284 0.23 10.40 18.77
C ILE A 284 1.65 9.94 18.39
N GLY A 285 2.45 10.79 17.73
CA GLY A 285 3.85 10.56 17.43
C GLY A 285 4.14 9.62 16.26
N ARG A 286 3.18 9.41 15.33
CA ARG A 286 3.43 8.54 14.17
C ARG A 286 4.51 9.12 13.28
N LYS A 287 5.45 8.26 12.88
CA LYS A 287 6.51 8.62 11.93
C LYS A 287 5.90 9.19 10.66
N TRP A 288 6.39 10.35 10.23
CA TRP A 288 5.88 11.11 9.07
C TRP A 288 4.40 11.55 9.12
N GLY A 289 3.75 11.43 10.28
CA GLY A 289 2.30 11.63 10.40
C GLY A 289 1.49 10.51 9.75
N ASP A 290 2.05 9.30 9.65
CA ASP A 290 1.38 8.18 9.00
C ASP A 290 0.19 7.65 9.83
N LEU A 291 -0.99 7.66 9.23
CA LEU A 291 -2.15 6.92 9.70
C LEU A 291 -2.32 5.66 8.83
N HIS A 292 -1.98 4.49 9.38
CA HIS A 292 -2.07 3.22 8.65
C HIS A 292 -3.48 2.64 8.68
N GLU A 293 -4.24 3.02 9.69
CA GLU A 293 -5.63 2.68 9.94
C GLU A 293 -6.56 3.48 9.01
N ILE A 294 -7.72 2.91 8.68
CA ILE A 294 -8.80 3.63 8.00
C ILE A 294 -9.57 4.39 9.07
N PHE A 295 -9.61 5.71 8.95
CA PHE A 295 -10.41 6.56 9.81
C PHE A 295 -11.87 6.57 9.33
N VAL A 296 -12.81 6.31 10.25
CA VAL A 296 -14.25 6.34 10.02
C VAL A 296 -14.88 7.34 10.97
N TRP A 297 -15.67 8.26 10.43
CA TRP A 297 -16.58 9.10 11.21
C TRP A 297 -17.84 8.31 11.54
N GLU A 298 -18.22 8.27 12.82
CA GLU A 298 -19.45 7.59 13.28
C GLU A 298 -20.69 8.48 13.36
N ASP A 299 -20.53 9.78 13.08
CA ASP A 299 -21.60 10.78 13.03
C ASP A 299 -22.78 10.41 12.10
#